data_AF-A0A377PP64-F1
#
_entry.id   AF-A0A377PP64-F1
#
_cell.length_a   1.000
_cell.length_b   1.000
_cell.length_c   1.000
_cell.angle_alpha   90.00
_cell.angle_beta   90.00
_cell.angle_gamma   90.00
#
_symmetry.space_group_name_H-M   'P 1'
#
loop_
_entity.id
_entity.type
_entity.pdbx_description
1 polymer ?
#
loop_
_entity_poly.entity_id
_entity_poly.type
_entity_poly.pdbx_seq_one_letter_code
_entity_poly.pdbx_strand_id
1 'polypeptide(L)' 'MLQLLDQVCSEQNLTLLMVSHNLDDAARIATRTLLVADGRIAYDGTTQDLLDGKDPAAAALLGR' A
#
# COMPACT_ATOMS: atom_id res chain seq x y z
N MET A 1 15.32 5.01 -4.53
CA MET A 1 15.35 4.17 -3.31
C MET A 1 14.39 3.00 -3.41
N LEU A 2 13.06 3.22 -3.49
CA LEU A 2 12.08 2.11 -3.54
C LEU A 2 12.32 1.11 -4.67
N GLN A 3 12.71 1.55 -5.86
CA GLN A 3 13.04 0.63 -6.97
C GLN A 3 14.19 -0.34 -6.63
N LEU A 4 15.17 0.10 -5.83
CA LEU A 4 16.26 -0.79 -5.40
C LEU A 4 15.76 -1.82 -4.39
N LEU A 5 14.83 -1.44 -3.50
CA LEU A 5 14.21 -2.38 -2.57
C LEU A 5 13.39 -3.44 -3.32
N ASP A 6 12.63 -3.03 -4.33
CA ASP A 6 11.84 -3.95 -5.17
C ASP A 6 12.75 -4.96 -5.87
N GLN A 7 13.84 -4.47 -6.46
CA GLN A 7 14.85 -5.31 -7.10
C GLN A 7 15.48 -6.30 -6.11
N VAL A 8 15.94 -5.83 -4.95
CA VAL A 8 16.57 -6.69 -3.94
C VAL A 8 15.60 -7.74 -3.41
N CYS A 9 14.34 -7.36 -3.14
CA CYS A 9 13.33 -8.30 -2.66
C CYS A 9 13.00 -9.37 -3.70
N SER A 10 12.94 -8.99 -4.98
CA SER A 10 12.73 -9.93 -6.10
C SER A 10 13.93 -10.87 -6.27
N GLU A 11 15.15 -10.34 -6.32
CA GLU A 11 16.37 -11.13 -6.53
C GLU A 11 16.66 -12.11 -5.39
N GLN A 12 16.34 -11.73 -4.15
CA GLN A 12 16.63 -12.53 -2.95
C GLN A 12 15.41 -13.27 -2.40
N ASN A 13 14.25 -13.19 -3.06
CA ASN A 13 12.99 -13.78 -2.64
C ASN A 13 12.59 -13.40 -1.19
N LEU A 14 12.64 -12.10 -0.89
CA LEU A 14 12.34 -11.54 0.42
C LEU A 14 10.93 -10.98 0.50
N THR A 15 10.30 -11.13 1.66
CA THR A 15 9.05 -10.44 1.99
C THR A 15 9.34 -9.03 2.51
N LEU A 16 8.78 -8.00 1.88
CA LEU A 16 8.88 -6.61 2.32
C LEU A 16 7.59 -6.16 3.00
N LEU A 17 7.71 -5.69 4.25
CA LEU A 17 6.68 -4.91 4.93
C LEU A 17 7.15 -3.45 5.02
N MET A 18 6.46 -2.56 4.32
CA MET A 18 6.77 -1.13 4.32
C MET A 18 5.63 -0.36 4.98
N VAL A 19 5.98 0.59 5.85
CA VAL A 19 5.03 1.53 6.44
C VAL A 19 5.30 2.89 5.80
N SER A 20 4.31 3.44 5.09
CA SER A 20 4.37 4.79 4.53
C SER A 20 3.07 5.52 4.83
N HIS A 21 3.18 6.85 4.97
CA HIS A 21 2.04 7.75 5.01
C HIS A 21 1.71 8.31 3.61
N ASN A 22 2.52 7.98 2.60
CA ASN A 22 2.35 8.41 1.23
C ASN A 22 1.86 7.24 0.36
N LEU A 23 0.74 7.44 -0.33
CA LEU A 23 0.20 6.44 -1.24
C LEU A 23 1.00 6.27 -2.51
N ASP A 24 1.74 7.29 -2.94
CA ASP A 24 2.61 7.17 -4.11
C ASP A 24 3.72 6.14 -3.88
N ASP A 25 4.19 6.00 -2.64
CA ASP A 25 5.16 4.96 -2.30
C ASP A 25 4.54 3.58 -2.42
N ALA A 26 3.34 3.39 -1.87
CA ALA A 26 2.59 2.13 -1.98
C ALA A 26 2.31 1.78 -3.45
N ALA A 27 1.85 2.74 -4.24
CA ALA A 27 1.56 2.58 -5.66
C ALA A 27 2.78 2.09 -6.47
N ARG A 28 3.99 2.42 -6.02
CA ARG A 28 5.23 2.10 -6.74
C ARG A 28 5.83 0.73 -6.43
N ILE A 29 5.52 0.11 -5.29
CA ILE A 29 6.19 -1.14 -4.85
C ILE A 29 5.27 -2.14 -4.12
N ALA A 30 4.13 -1.70 -3.58
CA ALA A 30 3.25 -2.57 -2.81
C ALA A 30 2.18 -3.20 -3.72
N THR A 31 2.06 -4.53 -3.68
CA THR A 31 0.97 -5.27 -4.35
C THR A 31 -0.31 -5.32 -3.50
N ARG A 32 -0.15 -5.36 -2.17
CA ARG A 32 -1.21 -5.32 -1.15
C ARG A 32 -0.96 -4.14 -0.22
N THR A 33 -2.02 -3.42 0.12
CA THR A 33 -1.97 -2.30 1.07
C THR A 33 -2.95 -2.52 2.20
N LEU A 34 -2.52 -2.20 3.42
CA LEU A 34 -3.39 -2.09 4.58
C LEU A 34 -3.48 -0.63 4.98
N LEU A 35 -4.69 -0.09 5.06
CA LEU A 35 -4.92 1.25 5.62
C LEU A 35 -5.22 1.10 7.11
N VAL A 36 -4.48 1.84 7.94
CA VAL A 36 -4.72 1.89 9.38
C VAL A 36 -5.28 3.26 9.75
N ALA A 37 -6.46 3.28 10.34
CA ALA A 37 -7.12 4.48 10.84
C ALA A 37 -7.67 4.19 12.25
N ASP A 38 -7.47 5.13 13.18
CA ASP A 38 -7.95 5.02 14.57
C ASP A 38 -7.58 3.70 15.26
N GLY A 39 -6.36 3.20 15.01
CA GLY A 39 -5.86 1.94 15.57
C GLY A 39 -6.52 0.68 15.01
N ARG A 40 -7.26 0.78 13.91
CA ARG A 40 -7.94 -0.34 13.24
C ARG A 40 -7.53 -0.43 11.77
N ILE A 41 -7.61 -1.63 11.22
CA ILE A 41 -7.46 -1.84 9.77
C ILE A 41 -8.76 -1.36 9.12
N ALA A 42 -8.68 -0.25 8.41
CA ALA A 42 -9.80 0.34 7.66
C ALA A 42 -9.91 -0.25 6.25
N TYR A 43 -8.81 -0.77 5.70
CA TYR A 43 -8.76 -1.42 4.39
C TYR A 43 -7.69 -2.50 4.38
N ASP A 44 -7.97 -3.59 3.69
CA ASP A 44 -7.04 -4.69 3.42
C ASP A 44 -7.33 -5.28 2.04
N GLY A 45 -6.44 -5.03 1.08
CA GLY A 45 -6.64 -5.48 -0.28
C GLY A 45 -5.53 -5.05 -1.22
N THR A 46 -5.77 -5.17 -2.53
CA THR A 46 -4.77 -4.80 -3.53
C THR A 46 -4.53 -3.30 -3.52
N THR A 47 -3.29 -2.88 -3.73
CA THR A 47 -2.97 -1.44 -3.82
C THR A 47 -3.72 -0.78 -4.97
N GLN A 48 -3.95 -1.50 -6.08
CA GLN A 48 -4.70 -0.99 -7.23
C GLN A 48 -6.16 -0.70 -6.88
N ASP A 49 -6.86 -1.62 -6.20
CA ASP A 49 -8.26 -1.39 -5.81
C ASP A 49 -8.40 -0.19 -4.84
N LEU A 50 -7.42 -0.01 -3.95
CA LEU A 50 -7.33 1.17 -3.08
C LEU A 50 -7.15 2.47 -3.87
N LEU A 51 -6.29 2.45 -4.90
CA LEU A 51 -6.03 3.61 -5.75
C LEU A 51 -7.23 3.96 -6.63
N ASP A 52 -7.89 2.95 -7.20
CA ASP A 52 -9.10 3.06 -8.00
C ASP A 52 -10.33 3.50 -7.19
N GLY A 53 -10.22 3.58 -5.86
CA GLY A 53 -11.33 3.98 -4.99
C GLY A 53 -12.46 2.95 -4.92
N LYS A 54 -12.16 1.66 -5.12
CA LYS A 54 -13.18 0.60 -5.11
C LYS A 54 -13.74 0.31 -3.71
N ASP A 55 -13.04 0.77 -2.67
CA ASP A 55 -13.53 0.72 -1.29
C ASP A 55 -13.98 2.12 -0.84
N PRO A 56 -15.29 2.36 -0.63
CA PRO A 56 -15.81 3.67 -0.23
C PRO A 56 -15.30 4.17 1.13
N ALA A 57 -15.05 3.26 2.08
CA ALA A 57 -14.57 3.64 3.41
C ALA A 57 -13.10 4.08 3.32
N ALA A 58 -12.29 3.38 2.53
CA ALA A 58 -10.92 3.77 2.25
C ALA A 58 -10.85 5.08 1.45
N ALA A 59 -11.69 5.27 0.44
CA ALA A 59 -11.75 6.50 -0.36
C ALA A 59 -12.03 7.73 0.51
N ALA A 60 -13.01 7.65 1.41
CA ALA A 60 -13.35 8.72 2.35
C ALA A 60 -12.18 9.13 3.26
N LEU A 61 -11.40 8.16 3.77
CA LEU A 61 -10.22 8.41 4.61
C LEU A 61 -9.07 9.07 3.85
N LEU A 62 -9.03 8.85 2.54
CA LEU A 62 -7.99 9.33 1.65
C LEU A 62 -8.34 10.65 0.96
N GLY A 63 -9.52 11.21 1.27
CA GLY A 63 -10.00 12.49 0.74
C GLY A 63 -10.27 12.48 -0.76
N ARG A 64 -10.66 11.33 -1.32
CA ARG A 64 -10.92 11.13 -2.75
C ARG A 64 -12.26 10.44 -3.01
#